data_AF-A0A0G0EC59-F1
#
_entry.id   AF-A0A0G0EC59-F1
#
_cell.length_a   1.000
_cell.length_b   1.000
_cell.length_c   1.000
_cell.angle_alpha   90.00
_cell.angle_beta   90.00
_cell.angle_gamma   90.00
#
_symmetry.space_group_name_H-M   'P 1'
#
loop_
_entity.id
_entity.type
_entity.pdbx_description
1 polymer ?
#
loop_
_entity_poly.entity_id
_entity_poly.type
_entity_poly.pdbx_seq_one_letter_code
_entity_poly.pdbx_strand_id
1 'polypeptide(L)'
;MLRDKLSKIITSYPDIMQFAKDRKYEESWILPIENSKPVNSEIDNYLSKEKFETLIVEYIWNSKDDSNRFVLTLFLDKKCNLQNPKEFINICLNLFYNYQNFNNLIDTIDTQIIGKNYLLLNPVDSINISVFNHWLSVGPAELWGRGEEYNFDNVKSKIHARPEIEKTDLNYQGLLFRFNVNGINNGPYYGIKTPCCNKQESLWVVDYEKIDYWIKLMTES
;
A
#
# COMPACT_ATOMS: atom_id res chain seq x y z
N MET A 1 13.33 -10.78 10.00
CA MET A 1 12.09 -10.98 9.20
C MET A 1 11.81 -9.72 8.38
N LEU A 2 10.97 -9.78 7.34
CA LEU A 2 10.66 -8.63 6.47
C LEU A 2 10.27 -7.36 7.27
N ARG A 3 9.46 -7.55 8.30
CA ARG A 3 9.07 -6.50 9.26
C ARG A 3 10.26 -5.72 9.82
N ASP A 4 11.30 -6.40 10.29
CA ASP A 4 12.49 -5.76 10.89
C ASP A 4 13.30 -4.99 9.85
N LYS A 5 13.32 -5.45 8.60
CA LYS A 5 13.99 -4.75 7.50
C LYS A 5 13.23 -3.47 7.18
N LEU A 6 11.91 -3.54 7.03
CA LEU A 6 11.06 -2.39 6.74
C LEU A 6 11.04 -1.37 7.88
N SER A 7 11.03 -1.80 9.15
CA SER A 7 11.04 -0.89 10.30
C SER A 7 12.31 -0.05 10.41
N LYS A 8 13.42 -0.49 9.78
CA LYS A 8 14.68 0.28 9.71
C LYS A 8 14.69 1.28 8.56
N ILE A 9 13.84 1.09 7.56
CA ILE A 9 13.75 1.96 6.38
C ILE A 9 12.64 3.00 6.57
N ILE A 10 11.47 2.56 7.06
CA ILE A 10 10.30 3.41 7.31
C ILE A 10 10.38 3.93 8.75
N THR A 11 11.19 4.97 8.94
CA THR A 11 11.45 5.57 10.25
C THR A 11 10.61 6.81 10.53
N SER A 12 10.04 7.42 9.49
CA SER A 12 9.19 8.61 9.62
C SER A 12 7.76 8.25 10.05
N TYR A 13 7.01 9.29 10.41
CA TYR A 13 5.57 9.23 10.61
C TYR A 13 4.89 9.23 9.24
N PRO A 14 3.78 8.50 9.06
CA PRO A 14 2.97 8.68 7.86
C PRO A 14 2.44 10.11 7.84
N ASP A 15 2.55 10.79 6.71
CA ASP A 15 2.15 12.20 6.55
C ASP A 15 0.78 12.34 5.87
N ILE A 16 0.28 11.29 5.23
CA ILE A 16 -1.09 11.20 4.72
C ILE A 16 -1.69 9.84 5.09
N MET A 17 -2.96 9.85 5.47
CA MET A 17 -3.81 8.65 5.46
C MET A 17 -4.97 8.86 4.50
N GLN A 18 -5.41 7.80 3.81
CA GLN A 18 -6.61 7.88 3.00
C GLN A 18 -7.52 6.67 3.17
N PHE A 19 -8.82 6.90 3.04
CA PHE A 19 -9.82 5.84 3.00
C PHE A 19 -10.53 5.80 1.65
N ALA A 20 -10.62 4.62 1.05
CA ALA A 20 -11.36 4.39 -0.20
C ALA A 20 -12.40 3.29 0.01
N LYS A 21 -13.53 3.40 -0.70
CA LYS A 21 -14.58 2.38 -0.75
C LYS A 21 -14.55 1.68 -2.08
N ASP A 22 -14.66 0.35 -2.07
CA ASP A 22 -14.76 -0.49 -3.27
C ASP A 22 -13.73 -0.16 -4.38
N ARG A 23 -12.51 0.19 -3.98
CA ARG A 23 -11.38 0.54 -4.87
C ARG A 23 -11.59 1.80 -5.73
N LYS A 24 -12.49 2.71 -5.35
CA LYS A 24 -12.66 4.04 -5.96
C LYS A 24 -11.67 5.04 -5.36
N TYR A 25 -10.40 4.98 -5.77
CA TYR A 25 -9.33 5.78 -5.17
C TYR A 25 -9.44 7.27 -5.49
N GLU A 26 -10.04 7.62 -6.61
CA GLU A 26 -10.36 8.99 -7.04
C GLU A 26 -11.39 9.68 -6.13
N GLU A 27 -12.20 8.92 -5.39
CA GLU A 27 -13.19 9.41 -4.41
C GLU A 27 -12.70 9.28 -2.96
N SER A 28 -11.40 9.00 -2.75
CA SER A 28 -10.85 8.74 -1.42
C SER A 28 -11.04 9.92 -0.46
N TRP A 29 -11.31 9.61 0.80
CA TRP A 29 -11.23 10.58 1.88
C TRP A 29 -9.76 10.68 2.35
N ILE A 30 -9.10 11.76 1.93
CA ILE A 30 -7.67 12.00 2.16
C ILE A 30 -7.50 12.90 3.39
N LEU A 31 -6.62 12.49 4.29
CA LEU A 31 -6.33 13.12 5.57
C LEU A 31 -4.83 13.39 5.71
N PRO A 32 -4.37 14.61 5.39
CA PRO A 32 -3.04 15.07 5.77
C PRO A 32 -2.87 15.06 7.29
N ILE A 33 -1.68 14.71 7.78
CA ILE A 33 -1.38 14.64 9.21
C ILE A 33 -1.53 16.00 9.92
N GLU A 34 -1.39 17.09 9.17
CA GLU A 34 -1.56 18.45 9.69
C GLU A 34 -3.02 18.80 10.01
N ASN A 35 -3.99 18.06 9.47
CA ASN A 35 -5.41 18.27 9.78
C ASN A 35 -5.75 17.68 11.14
N SER A 36 -6.71 18.30 11.84
CA SER A 36 -7.23 17.74 13.08
C SER A 36 -7.87 16.38 12.86
N LYS A 37 -7.74 15.48 13.84
CA LYS A 37 -8.39 14.18 13.80
C LYS A 37 -9.91 14.34 13.58
N PRO A 38 -10.48 13.69 12.55
CA PRO A 38 -11.91 13.69 12.30
C PRO A 38 -12.75 13.30 13.52
N VAL A 39 -13.85 14.01 13.72
CA VAL A 39 -14.84 13.69 14.76
C VAL A 39 -15.83 12.64 14.30
N ASN A 40 -16.57 12.04 15.25
CA ASN A 40 -17.51 10.95 14.95
C ASN A 40 -18.55 11.30 13.86
N SER A 41 -19.04 12.54 13.82
CA SER A 41 -20.00 12.98 12.80
C SER A 41 -19.41 12.99 11.39
N GLU A 42 -18.12 13.31 11.24
CA GLU A 42 -17.44 13.25 9.94
C GLU A 42 -17.28 11.79 9.47
N ILE A 43 -16.95 10.89 10.39
CA ILE A 43 -16.85 9.45 10.13
C ILE A 43 -18.21 8.89 9.71
N ASP A 44 -19.28 9.24 10.45
CA ASP A 44 -20.65 8.80 10.14
C ASP A 44 -21.12 9.32 8.77
N ASN A 45 -20.81 10.59 8.46
CA ASN A 45 -21.07 11.17 7.15
C ASN A 45 -20.30 10.42 6.06
N TYR A 46 -19.01 10.16 6.23
CA TYR A 46 -18.21 9.41 5.25
C TYR A 46 -18.80 8.01 5.01
N LEU A 47 -19.14 7.27 6.06
CA LEU A 47 -19.69 5.92 5.95
C LEU A 47 -21.06 5.88 5.25
N SER A 48 -21.91 6.88 5.50
CA SER A 48 -23.29 6.92 4.97
C SER A 48 -23.43 7.44 3.54
N LYS A 49 -22.41 8.12 2.97
CA LYS A 49 -22.44 8.67 1.60
C LYS A 49 -22.85 7.67 0.52
N GLU A 50 -22.43 6.42 0.66
CA GLU A 50 -22.75 5.33 -0.27
C GLU A 50 -22.64 3.97 0.44
N LYS A 51 -23.33 2.97 -0.10
CA LYS A 51 -23.15 1.58 0.29
C LYS A 51 -21.85 1.06 -0.30
N PHE A 52 -21.14 0.24 0.46
CA PHE A 52 -19.88 -0.37 0.05
C PHE A 52 -19.76 -1.78 0.63
N GLU A 53 -18.94 -2.62 0.00
CA GLU A 53 -18.60 -3.95 0.50
C GLU A 53 -17.22 -3.97 1.15
N THR A 54 -16.30 -3.17 0.62
CA THR A 54 -14.91 -3.13 1.05
C THR A 54 -14.51 -1.71 1.44
N LEU A 55 -13.93 -1.57 2.62
CA LEU A 55 -13.27 -0.34 3.05
C LEU A 55 -11.76 -0.54 3.04
N ILE A 56 -11.04 0.40 2.44
CA ILE A 56 -9.60 0.33 2.25
C ILE A 56 -8.99 1.51 3.01
N VAL A 57 -7.92 1.26 3.76
CA VAL A 57 -7.09 2.32 4.34
C VAL A 57 -5.70 2.27 3.72
N GLU A 58 -5.14 3.43 3.41
CA GLU A 58 -3.74 3.56 3.05
C GLU A 58 -3.02 4.52 4.00
N TYR A 59 -1.93 4.05 4.59
CA TYR A 59 -0.96 4.89 5.29
C TYR A 59 0.15 5.24 4.30
N ILE A 60 0.42 6.53 4.12
CA ILE A 60 1.40 7.04 3.17
C ILE A 60 2.51 7.74 3.96
N TRP A 61 3.75 7.33 3.70
CA TRP A 61 4.95 7.98 4.24
C TRP A 61 5.66 8.74 3.13
N ASN A 62 6.22 9.89 3.49
CA ASN A 62 6.97 10.75 2.58
C ASN A 62 6.14 11.13 1.35
N SER A 63 4.88 11.53 1.57
CA SER A 63 3.94 11.87 0.49
C SER A 63 4.45 12.99 -0.43
N LYS A 64 5.35 13.87 0.05
CA LYS A 64 5.97 14.93 -0.75
C LYS A 64 7.31 14.53 -1.37
N ASP A 65 7.87 13.39 -1.00
CA ASP A 65 9.11 12.83 -1.53
C ASP A 65 8.82 11.47 -2.19
N ASP A 66 8.32 11.55 -3.42
CA ASP A 66 8.00 10.40 -4.28
C ASP A 66 9.16 9.40 -4.42
N SER A 67 10.42 9.86 -4.33
CA SER A 67 11.59 8.99 -4.47
C SER A 67 11.79 8.08 -3.27
N ASN A 68 11.14 8.39 -2.14
CA ASN A 68 11.18 7.67 -0.88
C ASN A 68 9.78 7.37 -0.33
N ARG A 69 8.74 7.43 -1.18
CA ARG A 69 7.35 7.24 -0.76
C ARG A 69 7.02 5.78 -0.52
N PHE A 70 6.46 5.48 0.66
CA PHE A 70 5.91 4.16 0.98
C PHE A 70 4.41 4.25 1.18
N VAL A 71 3.70 3.17 0.84
CA VAL A 71 2.26 3.06 1.10
C VAL A 71 1.95 1.68 1.67
N LEU A 72 1.32 1.62 2.83
CA LEU A 72 0.71 0.39 3.36
C LEU A 72 -0.78 0.43 3.09
N THR A 73 -1.29 -0.52 2.32
CA THR A 73 -2.71 -0.65 1.98
C THR A 73 -3.31 -1.84 2.71
N LEU A 74 -4.41 -1.63 3.43
CA LEU A 74 -5.16 -2.68 4.15
C LEU A 74 -6.62 -2.68 3.71
N PHE A 75 -7.17 -3.88 3.56
CA PHE A 75 -8.57 -4.09 3.19
C PHE A 75 -9.33 -4.61 4.40
N LEU A 76 -10.37 -3.88 4.81
CA LEU A 76 -11.38 -4.40 5.71
C LEU A 76 -12.29 -5.32 4.90
N ASP A 77 -11.98 -6.61 4.91
CA ASP A 77 -12.76 -7.66 4.27
C ASP A 77 -13.31 -8.65 5.32
N LYS A 78 -14.09 -9.63 4.84
CA LYS A 78 -14.71 -10.67 5.68
C LYS A 78 -13.75 -11.57 6.47
N LYS A 79 -12.43 -11.44 6.27
CA LYS A 79 -11.39 -12.23 6.93
C LYS A 79 -10.70 -11.49 8.07
N CYS A 80 -10.92 -10.18 8.21
CA CYS A 80 -10.55 -9.46 9.42
C CYS A 80 -11.37 -9.98 10.60
N ASN A 81 -10.80 -10.00 11.81
CA ASN A 81 -11.59 -10.25 13.01
C ASN A 81 -12.55 -9.07 13.27
N LEU A 82 -12.05 -7.86 13.05
CA LEU A 82 -12.87 -6.66 13.11
C LEU A 82 -13.77 -6.58 11.88
N GLN A 83 -15.08 -6.52 12.11
CA GLN A 83 -16.10 -6.43 11.05
C GLN A 83 -16.90 -5.12 11.10
N ASN A 84 -16.59 -4.22 12.05
CA ASN A 84 -17.25 -2.93 12.20
C ASN A 84 -16.47 -1.82 11.47
N PRO A 85 -17.01 -1.22 10.38
CA PRO A 85 -16.30 -0.20 9.61
C PRO A 85 -15.99 1.07 10.40
N LYS A 86 -16.88 1.50 11.30
CA LYS A 86 -16.67 2.71 12.11
C LYS A 86 -15.55 2.49 13.13
N GLU A 87 -15.55 1.33 13.78
CA GLU A 87 -14.48 0.95 14.71
C GLU A 87 -13.14 0.81 13.97
N PHE A 88 -13.14 0.23 12.78
CA PHE A 88 -11.96 0.15 11.92
C PHE A 88 -11.39 1.53 11.60
N ILE A 89 -12.22 2.48 11.14
CA ILE A 89 -11.79 3.87 10.89
C ILE A 89 -11.22 4.49 12.17
N ASN A 90 -11.88 4.32 13.31
CA ASN A 90 -11.41 4.88 14.58
C ASN A 90 -10.05 4.34 15.01
N ILE A 91 -9.83 3.03 14.91
CA ILE A 91 -8.53 2.40 15.18
C ILE A 91 -7.48 2.94 14.21
N CYS A 92 -7.81 3.02 12.92
CA CYS A 92 -6.87 3.50 11.91
C CYS A 92 -6.46 4.97 12.13
N LEU A 93 -7.42 5.83 12.47
CA LEU A 93 -7.18 7.23 12.84
C LEU A 93 -6.34 7.33 14.11
N ASN A 94 -6.64 6.53 15.15
CA ASN A 94 -5.83 6.51 16.36
C ASN A 94 -4.38 6.13 16.07
N LEU A 95 -4.16 5.14 15.20
CA LEU A 95 -2.83 4.74 14.77
C LEU A 95 -2.09 5.81 13.99
N PHE A 96 -2.80 6.55 13.14
CA PHE A 96 -2.22 7.64 12.35
C PHE A 96 -1.81 8.83 13.24
N TYR A 97 -2.72 9.31 14.09
CA TYR A 97 -2.50 10.50 14.91
C TYR A 97 -1.65 10.25 16.16
N ASN A 98 -1.63 9.01 16.67
CA ASN A 98 -0.80 8.62 17.82
C ASN A 98 0.34 7.67 17.41
N TYR A 99 0.79 7.76 16.15
CA TYR A 99 1.84 6.90 15.63
C TYR A 99 3.08 6.94 16.52
N GLN A 100 3.66 5.78 16.81
CA GLN A 100 4.91 5.68 17.58
C GLN A 100 6.06 5.23 16.70
N ASN A 101 5.89 4.10 16.02
CA ASN A 101 6.84 3.53 15.09
C ASN A 101 6.17 2.44 14.24
N PHE A 102 6.85 2.03 13.18
CA PHE A 102 6.34 1.07 12.22
C PHE A 102 5.99 -0.28 12.87
N ASN A 103 6.81 -0.77 13.80
CA ASN A 103 6.55 -2.04 14.48
C ASN A 103 5.27 -1.97 15.31
N ASN A 104 5.09 -0.91 16.10
CA ASN A 104 3.89 -0.74 16.90
C ASN A 104 2.61 -0.60 16.05
N LEU A 105 2.72 0.07 14.89
CA LEU A 105 1.62 0.15 13.92
C LEU A 105 1.22 -1.25 13.44
N ILE A 106 2.19 -2.07 12.99
CA ILE A 106 1.92 -3.43 12.52
C ILE A 106 1.34 -4.31 13.64
N ASP A 107 1.91 -4.28 14.85
CA ASP A 107 1.37 -5.04 15.99
C ASP A 107 -0.07 -4.67 16.31
N THR A 108 -0.39 -3.38 16.25
CA THR A 108 -1.74 -2.92 16.56
C THR A 108 -2.74 -3.35 15.50
N ILE A 109 -2.37 -3.30 14.22
CA ILE A 109 -3.23 -3.79 13.15
C ILE A 109 -3.45 -5.30 13.30
N ASP A 110 -2.37 -6.05 13.51
CA ASP A 110 -2.43 -7.50 13.71
C ASP A 110 -3.32 -7.86 14.90
N THR A 111 -3.22 -7.14 16.02
CA THR A 111 -4.00 -7.45 17.23
C THR A 111 -5.44 -6.95 17.20
N GLN A 112 -5.68 -5.70 16.77
CA GLN A 112 -7.00 -5.06 16.89
C GLN A 112 -7.88 -5.22 15.65
N ILE A 113 -7.28 -5.32 14.45
CA ILE A 113 -8.04 -5.44 13.19
C ILE A 113 -8.09 -6.91 12.75
N ILE A 114 -6.95 -7.58 12.73
CA ILE A 114 -6.84 -8.95 12.17
C ILE A 114 -7.09 -10.01 13.25
N GLY A 115 -6.71 -9.75 14.50
CA GLY A 115 -6.82 -10.68 15.64
C GLY A 115 -5.68 -11.71 15.74
N LYS A 116 -4.57 -11.52 15.01
CA LYS A 116 -3.38 -12.38 15.02
C LYS A 116 -2.19 -11.72 14.30
N ASN A 117 -0.97 -12.14 14.63
CA ASN A 117 0.25 -11.71 13.95
C ASN A 117 0.28 -12.23 12.50
N TYR A 118 0.33 -11.33 11.50
CA TYR A 118 0.08 -11.69 10.11
C TYR A 118 0.77 -10.82 9.05
N LEU A 119 0.62 -9.49 9.09
CA LEU A 119 0.86 -8.61 7.94
C LEU A 119 2.26 -8.66 7.31
N LEU A 120 3.30 -9.13 8.00
CA LEU A 120 4.64 -9.18 7.42
C LEU A 120 5.37 -10.48 7.75
N LEU A 121 4.59 -11.54 7.98
CA LEU A 121 5.08 -12.91 8.21
C LEU A 121 4.97 -13.81 6.99
N ASN A 122 4.13 -13.45 6.02
CA ASN A 122 3.90 -14.27 4.82
C ASN A 122 4.78 -13.79 3.67
N PRO A 123 5.19 -14.70 2.75
CA PRO A 123 5.84 -14.26 1.53
C PRO A 123 4.90 -13.39 0.70
N VAL A 124 5.47 -12.61 -0.21
CA VAL A 124 4.67 -11.92 -1.24
C VAL A 124 3.97 -12.96 -2.12
N ASP A 125 2.74 -12.64 -2.55
CA ASP A 125 1.99 -13.45 -3.52
C ASP A 125 2.21 -12.95 -4.95
N SER A 126 2.33 -11.63 -5.13
CA SER A 126 2.44 -11.03 -6.45
C SER A 126 3.06 -9.63 -6.39
N ILE A 127 3.75 -9.24 -7.46
CA ILE A 127 4.46 -7.98 -7.59
C ILE A 127 4.04 -7.34 -8.90
N ASN A 128 3.65 -6.07 -8.83
CA ASN A 128 3.27 -5.29 -10.00
C ASN A 128 3.74 -3.85 -9.84
N ILE A 129 3.85 -3.15 -10.96
CA ILE A 129 4.12 -1.72 -11.01
C ILE A 129 2.91 -1.00 -11.58
N SER A 130 2.58 0.17 -11.04
CA SER A 130 1.43 0.98 -11.50
C SER A 130 1.68 2.46 -11.32
N VAL A 131 1.07 3.28 -12.19
CA VAL A 131 1.00 4.74 -12.03
C VAL A 131 0.00 5.09 -10.94
N PHE A 132 0.43 5.82 -9.91
CA PHE A 132 -0.40 6.16 -8.74
C PHE A 132 -1.65 6.96 -9.15
N ASN A 133 -2.82 6.62 -8.59
CA ASN A 133 -4.14 7.21 -8.91
C ASN A 133 -4.59 7.14 -10.39
N HIS A 134 -3.86 6.44 -11.27
CA HIS A 134 -4.22 6.26 -12.68
C HIS A 134 -4.48 4.80 -13.05
N TRP A 135 -4.99 4.02 -12.10
CA TRP A 135 -5.16 2.57 -12.25
C TRP A 135 -6.16 2.18 -13.35
N LEU A 136 -7.20 2.99 -13.59
CA LEU A 136 -8.17 2.73 -14.66
C LEU A 136 -7.64 3.09 -16.06
N SER A 137 -6.70 4.02 -16.15
CA SER A 137 -6.19 4.53 -17.44
C SER A 137 -5.01 3.72 -17.95
N VAL A 138 -4.08 3.35 -17.07
CA VAL A 138 -2.85 2.66 -17.43
C VAL A 138 -2.87 1.19 -16.99
N GLY A 139 -3.55 0.88 -15.89
CA GLY A 139 -3.55 -0.47 -15.31
C GLY A 139 -2.18 -0.87 -14.73
N PRO A 140 -2.14 -1.82 -13.79
CA PRO A 140 -0.88 -2.37 -13.30
C PRO A 140 -0.22 -3.27 -14.35
N ALA A 141 1.10 -3.28 -14.39
CA ALA A 141 1.88 -4.31 -15.08
C ALA A 141 2.36 -5.34 -14.04
N GLU A 142 1.92 -6.59 -14.17
CA GLU A 142 2.36 -7.69 -13.31
C GLU A 142 3.80 -8.06 -13.66
N LEU A 143 4.71 -8.06 -12.67
CA LEU A 143 6.14 -8.28 -12.85
C LEU A 143 6.56 -9.68 -12.43
N TRP A 144 5.98 -10.20 -11.34
CA TRP A 144 6.30 -11.51 -10.77
C TRP A 144 5.14 -12.04 -9.93
N GLY A 145 4.95 -13.36 -9.92
CA GLY A 145 3.98 -14.05 -9.07
C GLY A 145 4.60 -15.18 -8.26
N ARG A 146 4.00 -15.53 -7.11
CA ARG A 146 4.43 -16.67 -6.30
C ARG A 146 4.38 -17.95 -7.11
N GLY A 147 5.48 -18.69 -7.10
CA GLY A 147 5.68 -19.90 -7.89
C GLY A 147 6.46 -19.67 -9.18
N GLU A 148 6.67 -18.41 -9.58
CA GLU A 148 7.60 -18.05 -10.65
C GLU A 148 9.03 -17.94 -10.10
N GLU A 149 10.01 -18.43 -10.87
CA GLU A 149 11.42 -18.17 -10.58
C GLU A 149 11.73 -16.69 -10.81
N TYR A 150 12.39 -16.04 -9.83
CA TYR A 150 12.79 -14.65 -9.99
C TYR A 150 13.90 -14.52 -11.02
N ASN A 151 13.62 -13.77 -12.10
CA ASN A 151 14.58 -13.43 -13.12
C ASN A 151 14.44 -11.94 -13.47
N PHE A 152 15.50 -11.17 -13.24
CA PHE A 152 15.45 -9.72 -13.40
C PHE A 152 15.34 -9.27 -14.86
N ASP A 153 15.88 -10.03 -15.82
CA ASP A 153 15.73 -9.71 -17.25
C ASP A 153 14.29 -9.92 -17.74
N ASN A 154 13.57 -10.89 -17.17
CA ASN A 154 12.14 -11.04 -17.40
C ASN A 154 11.35 -9.84 -16.83
N VAL A 155 11.72 -9.35 -15.64
CA VAL A 155 11.11 -8.15 -15.05
C VAL A 155 11.33 -6.93 -15.93
N LYS A 156 12.56 -6.67 -16.40
CA LYS A 156 12.87 -5.58 -17.33
C LYS A 156 12.04 -5.69 -18.62
N SER A 157 11.98 -6.89 -19.19
CA SER A 157 11.24 -7.15 -20.43
C SER A 157 9.74 -6.86 -20.27
N LYS A 158 9.14 -7.20 -19.13
CA LYS A 158 7.73 -6.87 -18.81
C LYS A 158 7.50 -5.36 -18.68
N ILE A 159 8.45 -4.61 -18.14
CA ILE A 159 8.39 -3.14 -18.02
C ILE A 159 8.55 -2.48 -19.40
N HIS A 160 9.55 -2.89 -20.19
CA HIS A 160 9.76 -2.37 -21.55
C HIS A 160 8.58 -2.61 -22.48
N ALA A 161 7.83 -3.70 -22.29
CA ALA A 161 6.60 -3.97 -23.04
C ALA A 161 5.44 -3.00 -22.71
N ARG A 162 5.61 -2.14 -21.70
CA ARG A 162 4.63 -1.14 -21.23
C ARG A 162 5.30 0.23 -21.14
N PRO A 163 5.55 0.92 -22.27
CA PRO A 163 6.29 2.20 -22.29
C PRO A 163 5.68 3.27 -21.37
N GLU A 164 4.36 3.29 -21.22
CA GLU A 164 3.62 4.19 -20.34
C GLU A 164 3.83 3.91 -18.84
N ILE A 165 4.36 2.74 -18.49
CA ILE A 165 4.82 2.40 -17.15
C ILE A 165 6.30 2.73 -16.99
N GLU A 166 7.12 2.38 -17.99
CA GLU A 166 8.55 2.65 -17.98
C GLU A 166 8.86 4.15 -17.84
N LYS A 167 8.09 4.99 -18.53
CA LYS A 167 8.23 6.45 -18.51
C LYS A 167 6.88 7.14 -18.66
N THR A 168 6.52 8.05 -17.75
CA THR A 168 5.22 8.75 -17.79
C THR A 168 5.28 10.16 -17.22
N ASP A 169 4.48 11.08 -17.74
CA ASP A 169 4.24 12.42 -17.20
C ASP A 169 3.00 12.48 -16.26
N LEU A 170 2.25 11.39 -16.15
CA LEU A 170 0.98 11.36 -15.43
C LEU A 170 1.18 11.53 -13.92
N ASN A 171 1.90 10.59 -13.30
CA ASN A 171 2.16 10.58 -11.86
C ASN A 171 3.30 9.61 -11.52
N TYR A 172 3.73 9.63 -10.26
CA TYR A 172 4.71 8.67 -9.73
C TYR A 172 4.24 7.22 -9.90
N GLN A 173 5.15 6.30 -10.24
CA GLN A 173 4.88 4.87 -10.26
C GLN A 173 5.37 4.17 -8.99
N GLY A 174 4.51 3.35 -8.40
CA GLY A 174 4.83 2.54 -7.24
C GLY A 174 4.95 1.06 -7.59
N LEU A 175 5.94 0.39 -6.99
CA LEU A 175 6.08 -1.05 -7.02
C LEU A 175 5.25 -1.64 -5.88
N LEU A 176 4.12 -2.27 -6.22
CA LEU A 176 3.16 -2.82 -5.28
C LEU A 176 3.40 -4.32 -5.07
N PHE A 177 3.74 -4.66 -3.83
CA PHE A 177 3.83 -6.01 -3.32
C PHE A 177 2.51 -6.40 -2.69
N ARG A 178 1.88 -7.44 -3.22
CA ARG A 178 0.56 -7.91 -2.79
C ARG A 178 0.69 -9.18 -1.97
N PHE A 179 -0.13 -9.29 -0.94
CA PHE A 179 -0.14 -10.43 -0.03
C PHE A 179 -1.57 -10.94 0.16
N ASN A 180 -1.70 -12.26 0.25
CA ASN A 180 -2.97 -12.98 0.36
C ASN A 180 -3.98 -12.70 -0.78
N VAL A 181 -3.48 -12.54 -2.01
CA VAL A 181 -4.30 -12.19 -3.19
C VAL A 181 -5.41 -13.22 -3.41
N ASN A 182 -5.07 -14.50 -3.29
CA ASN A 182 -6.02 -15.61 -3.47
C ASN A 182 -6.78 -15.92 -2.18
N GLY A 183 -6.39 -15.31 -1.07
CA GLY A 183 -7.09 -15.49 0.18
C GLY A 183 -6.93 -16.89 0.81
N ILE A 184 -5.92 -17.64 0.41
CA ILE A 184 -5.66 -18.99 0.93
C ILE A 184 -5.26 -18.93 2.41
N ASN A 185 -4.55 -17.86 2.80
CA ASN A 185 -4.16 -17.65 4.17
C ASN A 185 -5.28 -16.93 4.94
N ASN A 186 -5.43 -17.27 6.23
CA ASN A 186 -6.29 -16.54 7.15
C ASN A 186 -5.80 -15.08 7.28
N GLY A 187 -6.68 -14.09 7.30
CA GLY A 187 -6.33 -12.65 7.33
C GLY A 187 -6.74 -11.93 6.05
N PRO A 188 -6.70 -10.58 6.04
CA PRO A 188 -7.17 -9.80 4.90
C PRO A 188 -6.19 -9.82 3.72
N TYR A 189 -6.66 -9.36 2.58
CA TYR A 189 -5.80 -8.87 1.51
C TYR A 189 -5.10 -7.57 1.92
N TYR A 190 -3.81 -7.43 1.61
CA TYR A 190 -3.05 -6.20 1.87
C TYR A 190 -1.89 -6.03 0.90
N GLY A 191 -1.30 -4.84 0.89
CA GLY A 191 -0.15 -4.56 0.05
C GLY A 191 0.78 -3.47 0.60
N ILE A 192 2.02 -3.51 0.15
CA ILE A 192 3.02 -2.48 0.41
C ILE A 192 3.52 -1.95 -0.93
N LYS A 193 3.49 -0.64 -1.11
CA LYS A 193 4.10 0.05 -2.26
C LYS A 193 5.45 0.62 -1.84
N THR A 194 6.46 0.43 -2.67
CA THR A 194 7.81 0.96 -2.48
C THR A 194 8.20 1.90 -3.62
N PRO A 195 9.15 2.82 -3.40
CA PRO A 195 9.67 3.70 -4.43
C PRO A 195 10.46 2.93 -5.48
N CYS A 196 10.13 3.13 -6.76
CA CYS A 196 10.77 2.40 -7.87
C CYS A 196 11.14 3.29 -9.06
N CYS A 197 10.96 4.60 -8.94
CA CYS A 197 11.15 5.56 -10.03
C CYS A 197 11.90 6.80 -9.53
N ASN A 198 12.47 7.54 -10.48
CA ASN A 198 13.08 8.84 -10.26
C ASN A 198 12.40 9.88 -11.16
N LYS A 199 12.32 11.12 -10.68
CA LYS A 199 11.83 12.23 -11.49
C LYS A 199 12.97 12.77 -12.36
N GLN A 200 12.77 12.76 -13.67
CA GLN A 200 13.66 13.35 -14.67
C GLN A 200 12.86 14.40 -15.44
N GLU A 201 13.15 15.68 -15.19
CA GLU A 201 12.37 16.80 -15.73
C GLU A 201 10.87 16.69 -15.35
N SER A 202 9.96 16.63 -16.33
CA SER A 202 8.52 16.43 -16.14
C SER A 202 8.11 14.96 -16.11
N LEU A 203 9.04 14.02 -16.29
CA LEU A 203 8.75 12.60 -16.47
C LEU A 203 9.20 11.79 -15.25
N TRP A 204 8.39 10.82 -14.88
CA TRP A 204 8.77 9.76 -13.98
C TRP A 204 9.34 8.59 -14.78
N VAL A 205 10.55 8.18 -14.43
CA VAL A 205 11.30 7.13 -15.11
C VAL A 205 11.59 6.01 -14.13
N VAL A 206 11.34 4.77 -14.55
CA VAL A 206 11.68 3.58 -13.78
C VAL A 206 13.16 3.55 -13.42
N ASP A 207 13.43 3.27 -12.15
CA ASP A 207 14.76 3.00 -11.61
C ASP A 207 14.91 1.48 -11.42
N TYR A 208 15.59 0.85 -12.37
CA TYR A 208 15.78 -0.59 -12.38
C TYR A 208 16.58 -1.10 -11.18
N GLU A 209 17.51 -0.32 -10.63
CA GLU A 209 18.26 -0.73 -9.43
C GLU A 209 17.34 -0.78 -8.20
N LYS A 210 16.47 0.23 -8.04
CA LYS A 210 15.45 0.21 -6.99
C LYS A 210 14.49 -0.97 -7.15
N ILE A 211 14.07 -1.28 -8.37
CA ILE A 211 13.19 -2.43 -8.63
C ILE A 211 13.85 -3.74 -8.20
N ASP A 212 15.07 -4.02 -8.68
CA ASP A 212 15.77 -5.27 -8.32
C ASP A 212 15.98 -5.37 -6.80
N TYR A 213 16.41 -4.28 -6.17
CA TYR A 213 16.57 -4.19 -4.72
C TYR A 213 15.28 -4.55 -3.98
N TRP A 214 14.16 -3.91 -4.31
CA TRP A 214 12.90 -4.12 -3.61
C TRP A 214 12.33 -5.51 -3.84
N ILE A 215 12.42 -6.03 -5.07
CA ILE A 215 11.93 -7.38 -5.35
C ILE A 215 12.70 -8.39 -4.51
N LYS A 216 14.04 -8.38 -4.57
CA LYS A 216 14.88 -9.27 -3.76
C LYS A 216 14.57 -9.14 -2.27
N LEU A 217 14.51 -7.90 -1.76
CA LEU A 217 14.21 -7.67 -0.35
C LEU A 217 12.84 -8.24 0.05
N MET A 218 11.83 -8.17 -0.80
CA MET A 218 10.47 -8.60 -0.46
C MET A 218 10.23 -10.11 -0.71
N THR A 219 11.00 -10.75 -1.61
CA THR A 219 10.86 -12.18 -1.92
C THR A 219 11.84 -13.09 -1.18
N GLU A 220 12.99 -12.58 -0.74
CA GLU A 220 14.03 -13.35 -0.03
C GLU A 220 13.94 -13.24 1.51
N SER A 221 12.94 -12.54 2.04
CA SER A 221 12.78 -12.24 3.49
C SER A 221 11.87 -13.17 4.26
#